data_AF-A0A1J5SBF3-F1
#
_entry.id   AF-A0A1J5SBF3-F1
#
_cell.length_a   1.000
_cell.length_b   1.000
_cell.length_c   1.000
_cell.angle_alpha   90.00
_cell.angle_beta   90.00
_cell.angle_gamma   90.00
#
_symmetry.space_group_name_H-M   'P 1'
#
loop_
_entity.id
_entity.type
_entity.pdbx_description
1 polymer ?
#
loop_
_entity_poly.entity_id
_entity_poly.type
_entity_poly.pdbx_seq_one_letter_code
_entity_poly.pdbx_strand_id
1 'polypeptide(L)'
;MPKVLVNWSEFELGAEAQPAEAQGYLDAQTGAVFVVATETADLLQALLAEAPPDASVDRVIEGADVPDWQKDALREAWLLEENPGHHLIHLADADLQEVGRDLADFAATVHDAALRRTLERMIEERAAVRRFREVVQGTFREREKWFVFQEQRRREKATAWLAAHGVDVEWALSEPLAEDLTRPTPRQHLLRGVLKFTQAAAQLPGVTRIALLGSLTRDEPEPKDADVLVTVSDAMELAPHAKAGRQLAGHAQQLNRGADVFLADERGDYLGRACHWRECAPDIRASCDALHCGRRPYLHDDLRDIRLKSDLVATPPIELWPAVDVRVPTPDDVERVLLAPLRARAAAHRPGSNGA
;
A
#
# COMPACT_ATOMS: atom_id res chain seq x y z
N MET A 1 20.78 1.15 -25.66
CA MET A 1 19.67 1.15 -26.64
C MET A 1 18.55 1.99 -26.02
N PRO A 2 17.64 2.63 -26.79
CA PRO A 2 16.50 3.31 -26.17
C PRO A 2 15.66 2.27 -25.42
N LYS A 3 15.14 2.66 -24.25
CA LYS A 3 14.23 1.80 -23.50
C LYS A 3 12.87 1.77 -24.20
N VAL A 4 12.28 0.58 -24.23
CA VAL A 4 10.96 0.33 -24.78
C VAL A 4 9.98 0.26 -23.61
N LEU A 5 8.96 1.11 -23.62
CA LEU A 5 7.95 1.15 -22.57
C LEU A 5 6.94 0.03 -22.82
N VAL A 6 6.77 -0.88 -21.85
CA VAL A 6 5.87 -2.04 -21.97
C VAL A 6 4.90 -2.06 -20.78
N ASN A 7 3.61 -2.23 -21.04
CA ASN A 7 2.62 -2.42 -19.99
C ASN A 7 2.79 -3.79 -19.34
N TRP A 8 3.06 -3.81 -18.03
CA TRP A 8 3.30 -5.04 -17.29
C TRP A 8 2.10 -6.00 -17.30
N SER A 9 0.88 -5.49 -17.14
CA SER A 9 -0.31 -6.35 -17.08
C SER A 9 -0.63 -7.00 -18.43
N GLU A 10 -0.42 -6.27 -19.53
CA GLU A 10 -0.59 -6.83 -20.88
C GLU A 10 0.50 -7.89 -21.16
N PHE A 11 1.74 -7.61 -20.76
CA PHE A 11 2.84 -8.57 -20.89
C PHE A 11 2.57 -9.86 -20.11
N GLU A 12 2.13 -9.78 -18.86
CA GLU A 12 1.77 -10.97 -18.08
C GLU A 12 0.63 -11.75 -18.75
N LEU A 13 -0.40 -11.06 -19.22
CA LEU A 13 -1.52 -11.70 -19.92
C LEU A 13 -1.03 -12.47 -21.16
N GLY A 14 -0.14 -11.86 -21.95
CA GLY A 14 0.43 -12.51 -23.14
C GLY A 14 1.40 -13.66 -22.81
N ALA A 15 2.18 -13.55 -21.74
CA ALA A 15 3.11 -14.60 -21.31
C ALA A 15 2.41 -15.79 -20.64
N GLU A 16 1.27 -15.57 -19.99
CA GLU A 16 0.46 -16.61 -19.35
C GLU A 16 -0.62 -17.21 -20.27
N ALA A 17 -0.78 -16.67 -21.47
CA ALA A 17 -1.74 -17.16 -22.45
C ALA A 17 -1.51 -18.66 -22.72
N GLN A 18 -2.57 -19.45 -22.60
CA GLN A 18 -2.50 -20.87 -22.94
C GLN A 18 -2.41 -21.01 -24.47
N PRO A 19 -1.40 -21.69 -25.03
CA PRO A 19 -1.22 -21.76 -26.49
C PRO A 19 -2.40 -22.34 -27.27
N ALA A 20 -3.26 -23.12 -26.61
CA ALA A 20 -4.48 -23.65 -27.21
C ALA A 20 -5.58 -22.58 -27.35
N GLU A 21 -5.59 -21.57 -26.49
CA GLU A 21 -6.63 -20.54 -26.41
C GLU A 21 -6.19 -19.23 -27.08
N ALA A 22 -4.93 -18.82 -26.87
CA ALA A 22 -4.38 -17.59 -27.41
C ALA A 22 -2.85 -17.62 -27.46
N GLN A 23 -2.27 -16.72 -28.28
CA GLN A 23 -0.83 -16.51 -28.38
C GLN A 23 -0.51 -15.04 -28.10
N GLY A 24 0.49 -14.82 -27.23
CA GLY A 24 0.97 -13.49 -26.87
C GLY A 24 2.24 -13.09 -27.62
N TYR A 25 2.30 -11.85 -28.08
CA TYR A 25 3.45 -11.29 -28.79
C TYR A 25 3.79 -9.90 -28.26
N LEU A 26 5.07 -9.59 -28.18
CA LEU A 26 5.58 -8.24 -27.90
C LEU A 26 6.24 -7.68 -29.16
N ASP A 27 5.86 -6.47 -29.55
CA ASP A 27 6.62 -5.69 -30.50
C ASP A 27 7.80 -5.00 -29.80
N ALA A 28 9.00 -5.50 -30.05
CA ALA A 28 10.24 -4.99 -29.45
C ALA A 28 10.63 -3.56 -29.87
N GLN A 29 9.97 -2.96 -30.87
CA GLN A 29 10.23 -1.58 -31.27
C GLN A 29 9.29 -0.60 -30.57
N THR A 30 8.01 -0.95 -30.45
CA THR A 30 6.97 -0.05 -29.93
C THR A 30 6.64 -0.32 -28.46
N GLY A 31 6.84 -1.55 -28.00
CA GLY A 31 6.45 -2.01 -26.66
C GLY A 31 5.01 -2.48 -26.55
N ALA A 32 4.27 -2.50 -27.66
CA ALA A 32 2.89 -3.00 -27.71
C ALA A 32 2.87 -4.52 -27.51
N VAL A 33 1.93 -4.98 -26.68
CA VAL A 33 1.66 -6.40 -26.47
C VAL A 33 0.34 -6.76 -27.14
N PHE A 34 0.37 -7.81 -27.95
CA PHE A 34 -0.79 -8.35 -28.65
C PHE A 34 -1.11 -9.73 -28.09
N VAL A 35 -2.38 -10.00 -27.81
CA VAL A 35 -2.85 -11.32 -27.39
C VAL A 35 -3.93 -11.76 -28.36
N VAL A 36 -3.60 -12.69 -29.25
CA VAL A 36 -4.49 -13.12 -30.32
C VAL A 36 -5.07 -14.48 -29.96
N ALA A 37 -6.40 -14.53 -29.84
CA ALA A 37 -7.11 -15.78 -29.59
C ALA A 37 -7.01 -16.71 -30.81
N THR A 38 -6.85 -18.02 -30.57
CA THR A 38 -6.75 -19.03 -31.63
C THR A 38 -7.95 -18.97 -32.58
N GLU A 39 -9.15 -18.78 -32.03
CA GLU A 39 -10.39 -18.64 -32.82
C GLU A 39 -10.38 -17.41 -33.76
N THR A 40 -9.68 -16.34 -33.38
CA THR A 40 -9.55 -15.13 -34.20
C THR A 40 -8.58 -15.36 -35.35
N ALA A 41 -7.45 -16.04 -35.08
CA ALA A 41 -6.51 -16.43 -36.14
C ALA A 41 -7.16 -17.40 -37.14
N ASP A 42 -7.88 -18.41 -36.66
CA ASP A 42 -8.60 -19.38 -37.50
C ASP A 42 -9.66 -18.68 -38.38
N LEU A 43 -10.40 -17.73 -37.81
CA LEU A 43 -11.39 -16.94 -38.54
C LEU A 43 -10.74 -16.07 -39.62
N LEU A 44 -9.63 -15.39 -39.30
CA LEU A 44 -8.89 -14.59 -40.28
C LEU A 44 -8.45 -15.46 -41.46
N GLN A 45 -7.87 -16.63 -41.19
CA GLN A 45 -7.44 -17.56 -42.23
C GLN A 45 -8.61 -18.04 -43.10
N ALA A 46 -9.77 -18.34 -42.51
CA ALA A 46 -10.96 -18.69 -43.25
C ALA A 46 -11.45 -17.56 -44.16
N LEU A 47 -11.50 -16.33 -43.65
CA LEU A 47 -11.90 -15.15 -44.42
C LEU A 47 -10.96 -14.88 -45.60
N LEU A 48 -9.64 -15.00 -45.38
CA LEU A 48 -8.64 -14.83 -46.43
C LEU A 48 -8.69 -15.94 -47.48
N ALA A 49 -9.01 -17.18 -47.09
CA ALA A 49 -9.13 -18.31 -48.01
C ALA A 49 -10.35 -18.18 -48.96
N GLU A 50 -11.43 -17.54 -48.50
CA GLU A 50 -12.63 -17.27 -49.30
C GLU A 50 -12.52 -15.97 -50.12
N ALA A 51 -11.56 -15.11 -49.80
CA ALA A 51 -11.37 -13.82 -50.46
C ALA A 51 -10.82 -13.97 -51.89
N PRO A 52 -11.14 -13.02 -52.79
CA PRO A 52 -10.48 -12.91 -54.08
C PRO A 52 -8.94 -12.78 -53.91
N PRO A 53 -8.12 -13.38 -54.78
CA PRO A 53 -6.65 -13.37 -54.65
C PRO A 53 -6.01 -11.96 -54.64
N ASP A 54 -6.72 -10.94 -55.13
CA ASP A 54 -6.29 -9.55 -55.21
C ASP A 54 -6.97 -8.64 -54.16
N ALA A 55 -7.82 -9.20 -53.29
CA ALA A 55 -8.47 -8.45 -52.24
C ALA A 55 -7.47 -8.05 -51.15
N SER A 56 -7.40 -6.75 -50.82
CA SER A 56 -6.67 -6.26 -49.67
C SER A 56 -7.29 -6.79 -48.37
N VAL A 57 -6.48 -7.17 -47.39
CA VAL A 57 -6.96 -7.69 -46.10
C VAL A 57 -7.92 -6.74 -45.38
N ASP A 58 -7.65 -5.43 -45.42
CA ASP A 58 -8.58 -4.43 -44.84
C ASP A 58 -10.00 -4.55 -45.39
N ARG A 59 -10.12 -4.84 -46.70
CA ARG A 59 -11.42 -5.01 -47.36
C ARG A 59 -12.07 -6.33 -46.96
N VAL A 60 -11.28 -7.39 -46.77
CA VAL A 60 -11.76 -8.69 -46.30
C VAL A 60 -12.30 -8.57 -44.88
N ILE A 61 -11.53 -7.96 -43.97
CA ILE A 61 -11.94 -7.73 -42.58
C ILE A 61 -13.16 -6.81 -42.50
N GLU A 62 -13.20 -5.73 -43.28
CA GLU A 62 -14.33 -4.79 -43.24
C GLU A 62 -15.63 -5.41 -43.78
N GLY A 63 -15.50 -6.33 -44.74
CA GLY A 63 -16.62 -7.09 -45.29
C GLY A 63 -17.09 -8.27 -44.43
N ALA A 64 -16.36 -8.63 -43.36
CA ALA A 64 -16.74 -9.71 -42.47
C ALA A 64 -17.98 -9.35 -41.64
N ASP A 65 -18.91 -10.31 -41.53
CA ASP A 65 -20.13 -10.17 -40.72
C ASP A 65 -19.84 -10.43 -39.24
N VAL A 66 -18.99 -9.59 -38.66
CA VAL A 66 -18.59 -9.63 -37.25
C VAL A 66 -18.61 -8.22 -36.65
N PRO A 67 -18.78 -8.08 -35.32
CA PRO A 67 -18.73 -6.79 -34.65
C PRO A 67 -17.39 -6.06 -34.84
N ASP A 68 -17.40 -4.73 -34.72
CA ASP A 68 -16.21 -3.89 -34.93
C ASP A 68 -15.02 -4.28 -34.03
N TRP A 69 -15.28 -4.62 -32.76
CA TRP A 69 -14.22 -5.08 -31.85
C TRP A 69 -13.54 -6.38 -32.34
N GLN A 70 -14.28 -7.24 -33.05
CA GLN A 70 -13.75 -8.47 -33.60
C GLN A 70 -13.00 -8.20 -34.90
N LYS A 71 -13.41 -7.19 -35.68
CA LYS A 71 -12.62 -6.69 -36.82
C LYS A 71 -11.28 -6.12 -36.38
N ASP A 72 -11.25 -5.40 -35.25
CA ASP A 72 -9.99 -4.90 -34.68
C ASP A 72 -9.07 -6.05 -34.25
N ALA A 73 -9.60 -7.09 -33.61
CA ALA A 73 -8.85 -8.30 -33.29
C ALA A 73 -8.32 -9.05 -34.53
N LEU A 74 -9.09 -9.07 -35.63
CA LEU A 74 -8.63 -9.64 -36.92
C LEU A 74 -7.49 -8.81 -37.52
N ARG A 75 -7.49 -7.48 -37.36
CA ARG A 75 -6.38 -6.61 -37.81
C ARG A 75 -5.12 -6.87 -37.01
N GLU A 76 -5.24 -7.07 -35.69
CA GLU A 76 -4.13 -7.46 -34.82
C GLU A 76 -3.56 -8.82 -35.24
N ALA A 77 -4.41 -9.81 -35.51
CA ALA A 77 -3.99 -11.12 -36.00
C ALA A 77 -3.24 -11.02 -37.35
N TRP A 78 -3.75 -10.22 -38.29
CA TRP A 78 -3.09 -10.00 -39.58
C TRP A 78 -1.73 -9.31 -39.45
N LEU A 79 -1.62 -8.33 -38.55
CA LEU A 79 -0.37 -7.62 -38.27
C LEU A 79 0.76 -8.57 -37.84
N LEU A 80 0.42 -9.72 -37.24
CA LEU A 80 1.39 -10.73 -36.82
C LEU A 80 1.81 -11.66 -37.97
N GLU A 81 0.93 -11.96 -38.92
CA GLU A 81 1.22 -12.88 -40.03
C GLU A 81 2.10 -12.23 -41.12
N GLU A 82 1.85 -10.97 -41.49
CA GLU A 82 2.41 -10.42 -42.73
C GLU A 82 3.59 -9.44 -42.59
N ASN A 83 4.18 -9.30 -41.40
CA ASN A 83 4.99 -8.11 -41.11
C ASN A 83 6.51 -8.34 -40.99
N PRO A 84 7.28 -8.19 -42.09
CA PRO A 84 8.74 -8.32 -42.09
C PRO A 84 9.49 -7.16 -41.40
N GLY A 85 8.79 -6.16 -40.84
CA GLY A 85 9.40 -4.96 -40.22
C GLY A 85 9.36 -4.90 -38.69
N HIS A 86 8.48 -5.66 -38.04
CA HIS A 86 8.35 -5.67 -36.57
C HIS A 86 9.20 -6.79 -35.99
N HIS A 87 10.00 -6.50 -34.96
CA HIS A 87 10.72 -7.53 -34.23
C HIS A 87 9.79 -8.11 -33.16
N LEU A 88 8.87 -8.97 -33.62
CA LEU A 88 7.89 -9.63 -32.77
C LEU A 88 8.55 -10.75 -31.97
N ILE A 89 8.38 -10.69 -30.64
CA ILE A 89 8.87 -11.70 -29.71
C ILE A 89 7.66 -12.48 -29.18
N HIS A 90 7.68 -13.80 -29.35
CA HIS A 90 6.65 -14.68 -28.83
C HIS A 90 6.78 -14.84 -27.31
N LEU A 91 5.72 -14.54 -26.56
CA LEU A 91 5.77 -14.43 -25.11
C LEU A 91 5.64 -15.76 -24.38
N ALA A 92 5.16 -16.83 -25.02
CA ALA A 92 5.04 -18.14 -24.37
C ALA A 92 6.39 -18.75 -23.98
N ASP A 93 7.49 -18.27 -24.57
CA ASP A 93 8.86 -18.69 -24.27
C ASP A 93 9.46 -17.97 -23.06
N ALA A 94 8.73 -17.00 -22.47
CA ALA A 94 9.12 -16.35 -21.24
C ALA A 94 8.91 -17.31 -20.05
N ASP A 95 9.98 -18.00 -19.63
CA ASP A 95 9.96 -18.80 -18.40
C ASP A 95 9.92 -17.91 -17.15
N LEU A 96 8.72 -17.44 -16.82
CA LEU A 96 8.42 -16.61 -15.64
C LEU A 96 8.00 -17.47 -14.44
N GLN A 97 8.13 -18.79 -14.52
CA GLN A 97 7.66 -19.70 -13.49
C GLN A 97 8.45 -19.52 -12.19
N GLU A 98 7.73 -19.59 -11.08
CA GLU A 98 8.35 -19.64 -9.75
C GLU A 98 9.19 -20.91 -9.61
N VAL A 99 10.45 -20.74 -9.20
CA VAL A 99 11.36 -21.85 -8.92
C VAL A 99 11.69 -21.92 -7.43
N GLY A 100 12.19 -23.08 -6.97
CA GLY A 100 12.50 -23.29 -5.55
C GLY A 100 13.45 -22.26 -4.94
N ARG A 101 14.28 -21.61 -5.75
CA ARG A 101 15.15 -20.50 -5.31
C ARG A 101 14.36 -19.25 -4.91
N ASP A 102 13.26 -18.93 -5.59
CA ASP A 102 12.42 -17.77 -5.26
C ASP A 102 11.79 -17.94 -3.88
N LEU A 103 11.39 -19.18 -3.54
CA LEU A 103 10.87 -19.52 -2.22
C LEU A 103 11.91 -19.31 -1.12
N ALA A 104 13.16 -19.73 -1.37
CA ALA A 104 14.27 -19.57 -0.43
C ALA A 104 14.63 -18.10 -0.21
N ASP A 105 14.69 -17.33 -1.30
CA ASP A 105 14.95 -15.89 -1.24
C ASP A 105 13.85 -15.16 -0.46
N PHE A 106 12.57 -15.53 -0.64
CA PHE A 106 11.49 -14.97 0.17
C PHE A 106 11.59 -15.36 1.64
N ALA A 107 11.84 -16.64 1.94
CA ALA A 107 11.97 -17.10 3.32
C ALA A 107 13.05 -16.31 4.08
N ALA A 108 14.16 -15.96 3.42
CA ALA A 108 15.21 -15.11 3.99
C ALA A 108 14.74 -13.69 4.35
N THR A 109 13.71 -13.16 3.69
CA THR A 109 13.12 -11.83 4.01
C THR A 109 12.18 -11.86 5.22
N VAL A 110 11.79 -13.04 5.71
CA VAL A 110 10.86 -13.18 6.85
C VAL A 110 11.58 -12.83 8.16
N HIS A 111 11.05 -11.83 8.87
CA HIS A 111 11.61 -11.35 10.14
C HIS A 111 11.37 -12.31 11.31
N ASP A 112 10.24 -13.01 11.33
CA ASP A 112 9.94 -14.00 12.38
C ASP A 112 10.89 -15.20 12.22
N ALA A 113 11.80 -15.36 13.18
CA ALA A 113 12.82 -16.41 13.16
C ALA A 113 12.23 -17.83 13.30
N ALA A 114 11.08 -18.02 13.95
CA ALA A 114 10.41 -19.31 14.03
C ALA A 114 9.73 -19.66 12.71
N LEU A 115 9.04 -18.70 12.10
CA LEU A 115 8.42 -18.87 10.79
C LEU A 115 9.48 -19.08 9.70
N ARG A 116 10.53 -18.25 9.66
CA ARG A 116 11.64 -18.38 8.71
C ARG A 116 12.27 -19.77 8.72
N ARG A 117 12.65 -20.28 9.90
CA ARG A 117 13.22 -21.64 10.04
C ARG A 117 12.25 -22.73 9.58
N THR A 118 10.95 -22.51 9.79
CA THR A 118 9.91 -23.44 9.33
C THR A 118 9.85 -23.46 7.80
N LEU A 119 9.88 -22.29 7.16
CA LEU A 119 9.86 -22.12 5.71
C LEU A 119 11.15 -22.67 5.05
N GLU A 120 12.33 -22.37 5.60
CA GLU A 120 13.63 -22.84 5.12
C GLU A 120 13.69 -24.38 5.11
N ARG A 121 13.32 -25.03 6.22
CA ARG A 121 13.29 -26.50 6.33
C ARG A 121 12.31 -27.13 5.34
N MET A 122 11.17 -26.46 5.09
CA MET A 122 10.19 -26.94 4.13
C MET A 122 10.79 -26.99 2.72
N ILE A 123 11.50 -25.94 2.27
CA ILE A 123 12.06 -25.86 0.92
C ILE A 123 13.01 -27.02 0.59
N GLU A 124 13.74 -27.55 1.58
CA GLU A 124 14.65 -28.70 1.42
C GLU A 124 13.90 -30.04 1.19
N GLU A 125 12.65 -30.16 1.64
CA GLU A 125 11.80 -31.33 1.44
C GLU A 125 11.04 -31.20 0.11
N ARG A 126 11.41 -31.96 -0.94
CA ARG A 126 10.87 -31.93 -2.33
C ARG A 126 9.33 -31.96 -2.53
N ALA A 127 8.51 -32.01 -1.48
CA ALA A 127 7.04 -31.97 -1.50
C ALA A 127 6.45 -30.70 -0.82
N ALA A 128 7.22 -29.61 -0.74
CA ALA A 128 6.91 -28.48 0.15
C ALA A 128 6.39 -27.20 -0.50
N VAL A 129 6.38 -27.06 -1.83
CA VAL A 129 5.91 -25.82 -2.47
C VAL A 129 4.45 -25.51 -2.09
N ARG A 130 3.58 -26.53 -2.12
CA ARG A 130 2.17 -26.35 -1.72
C ARG A 130 2.02 -26.02 -0.24
N ARG A 131 2.73 -26.74 0.64
CA ARG A 131 2.71 -26.50 2.10
C ARG A 131 3.27 -25.13 2.48
N PHE A 132 4.34 -24.70 1.81
CA PHE A 132 4.92 -23.36 1.93
C PHE A 132 3.87 -22.30 1.59
N ARG A 133 3.22 -22.44 0.43
CA ARG A 133 2.16 -21.52 0.00
C ARG A 133 0.98 -21.51 0.97
N GLU A 134 0.54 -22.67 1.47
CA GLU A 134 -0.54 -22.76 2.48
C GLU A 134 -0.18 -21.99 3.76
N VAL A 135 1.06 -22.09 4.27
CA VAL A 135 1.51 -21.38 5.47
C VAL A 135 1.62 -19.86 5.24
N VAL A 136 2.18 -19.46 4.09
CA VAL A 136 2.31 -18.05 3.72
C VAL A 136 0.93 -17.42 3.49
N GLN A 137 0.03 -18.10 2.79
CA GLN A 137 -1.35 -17.64 2.55
C GLN A 137 -2.18 -17.59 3.84
N GLY A 138 -1.90 -18.47 4.80
CA GLY A 138 -2.53 -18.47 6.12
C GLY A 138 -2.13 -17.28 7.00
N THR A 139 -1.08 -16.54 6.64
CA THR A 139 -0.59 -15.38 7.41
C THR A 139 -0.73 -14.11 6.59
N PHE A 140 -1.74 -13.27 6.89
CA PHE A 140 -2.04 -12.07 6.11
C PHE A 140 -0.82 -11.20 5.77
N ARG A 141 0.04 -10.89 6.75
CA ARG A 141 1.24 -10.07 6.55
C ARG A 141 2.24 -10.69 5.58
N GLU A 142 2.46 -12.00 5.68
CA GLU A 142 3.42 -12.70 4.83
C GLU A 142 2.83 -12.98 3.45
N ARG A 143 1.50 -13.15 3.34
CA ARG A 143 0.79 -13.23 2.06
C ARG A 143 0.95 -11.96 1.23
N GLU A 144 0.76 -10.78 1.83
CA GLU A 144 0.93 -9.50 1.11
C GLU A 144 2.38 -9.30 0.65
N LYS A 145 3.36 -9.57 1.53
CA LYS A 145 4.78 -9.51 1.16
C LYS A 145 5.13 -10.49 0.07
N TRP A 146 4.53 -11.68 0.10
CA TRP A 146 4.72 -12.72 -0.88
C TRP A 146 4.21 -12.30 -2.26
N PHE A 147 3.02 -11.69 -2.35
CA PHE A 147 2.52 -11.16 -3.62
C PHE A 147 3.45 -10.10 -4.21
N VAL A 148 3.90 -9.13 -3.40
CA VAL A 148 4.84 -8.10 -3.84
C VAL A 148 6.17 -8.72 -4.30
N PHE A 149 6.67 -9.71 -3.56
CA PHE A 149 7.92 -10.41 -3.90
C PHE A 149 7.80 -11.20 -5.20
N GLN A 150 6.70 -11.95 -5.38
CA GLN A 150 6.46 -12.72 -6.62
C GLN A 150 6.39 -11.81 -7.83
N GLU A 151 5.65 -10.70 -7.73
CA GLU A 151 5.54 -9.69 -8.78
C GLU A 151 6.91 -9.12 -9.17
N GLN A 152 7.71 -8.73 -8.17
CA GLN A 152 9.06 -8.23 -8.40
C GLN A 152 9.95 -9.29 -9.08
N ARG A 153 9.90 -10.54 -8.63
CA ARG A 153 10.68 -11.64 -9.22
C ARG A 153 10.29 -11.92 -10.66
N ARG A 154 8.99 -11.89 -10.97
CA ARG A 154 8.50 -12.04 -12.34
C ARG A 154 9.00 -10.93 -13.25
N ARG A 155 8.94 -9.67 -12.79
CA ARG A 155 9.47 -8.52 -13.54
C ARG A 155 10.97 -8.62 -13.78
N GLU A 156 11.74 -9.04 -12.76
CA GLU A 156 13.18 -9.25 -12.90
C GLU A 156 13.50 -10.33 -13.96
N LYS A 157 12.78 -11.47 -13.93
CA LYS A 157 12.92 -12.53 -14.94
C LYS A 157 12.53 -12.07 -16.33
N ALA A 158 11.40 -11.38 -16.46
CA ALA A 158 10.93 -10.83 -17.72
C ALA A 158 11.93 -9.82 -18.31
N THR A 159 12.49 -8.94 -17.46
CA THR A 159 13.52 -7.98 -17.86
C THR A 159 14.77 -8.69 -18.37
N ALA A 160 15.24 -9.71 -17.65
CA ALA A 160 16.41 -10.49 -18.05
C ALA A 160 16.17 -11.29 -19.36
N TRP A 161 14.98 -11.86 -19.51
CA TRP A 161 14.58 -12.60 -20.72
C TRP A 161 14.48 -11.67 -21.93
N LEU A 162 13.85 -10.49 -21.79
CA LEU A 162 13.79 -9.48 -22.86
C LEU A 162 15.17 -8.93 -23.23
N ALA A 163 16.04 -8.71 -22.25
CA ALA A 163 17.42 -8.28 -22.50
C ALA A 163 18.21 -9.33 -23.31
N ALA A 164 17.97 -10.63 -23.09
CA ALA A 164 18.56 -11.70 -23.90
C ALA A 164 18.06 -11.69 -25.36
N HIS A 165 16.87 -11.14 -25.62
CA HIS A 165 16.31 -10.88 -26.95
C HIS A 165 16.71 -9.51 -27.51
N GLY A 166 17.59 -8.76 -26.83
CA GLY A 166 18.05 -7.45 -27.28
C GLY A 166 17.11 -6.29 -26.98
N VAL A 167 16.13 -6.48 -26.08
CA VAL A 167 15.16 -5.45 -25.69
C VAL A 167 15.51 -4.91 -24.30
N ASP A 168 15.79 -3.60 -24.23
CA ASP A 168 15.92 -2.87 -22.96
C ASP A 168 14.55 -2.31 -22.58
N VAL A 169 13.93 -2.83 -21.52
CA VAL A 169 12.53 -2.55 -21.18
C VAL A 169 12.40 -1.58 -20.01
N GLU A 170 11.39 -0.71 -20.11
CA GLU A 170 10.84 0.05 -19.00
C GLU A 170 9.40 -0.38 -18.76
N TRP A 171 9.09 -0.83 -17.54
CA TRP A 171 7.75 -1.32 -17.21
C TRP A 171 6.82 -0.17 -16.86
N ALA A 172 5.79 0.03 -17.68
CA ALA A 172 4.63 0.82 -17.31
C ALA A 172 3.71 -0.02 -16.41
N LEU A 173 3.32 0.54 -15.28
CA LEU A 173 2.23 0.00 -14.47
C LEU A 173 0.91 0.43 -15.14
N SER A 174 -0.05 -0.50 -15.20
CA SER A 174 -1.43 -0.18 -15.59
C SER A 174 -1.97 1.00 -14.78
N GLU A 175 -2.65 1.94 -15.43
CA GLU A 175 -3.17 3.16 -14.79
C GLU A 175 -3.98 2.90 -13.49
N PRO A 176 -4.82 1.84 -13.38
CA PRO A 176 -5.53 1.54 -12.12
C PRO A 176 -4.61 1.07 -10.98
N LEU A 177 -3.59 0.26 -11.30
CA LEU A 177 -2.67 -0.32 -10.32
C LEU A 177 -1.64 0.71 -9.83
N ALA A 178 -1.18 1.59 -10.72
CA ALA A 178 -0.30 2.70 -10.36
C ALA A 178 -0.98 3.62 -9.34
N GLU A 179 -2.28 3.92 -9.52
CA GLU A 179 -3.03 4.73 -8.58
C GLU A 179 -3.13 4.04 -7.20
N ASP A 180 -3.49 2.75 -7.15
CA ASP A 180 -3.60 2.01 -5.90
C ASP A 180 -2.27 1.86 -5.15
N LEU A 181 -1.14 1.73 -5.85
CA LEU A 181 0.19 1.72 -5.22
C LEU A 181 0.63 3.09 -4.67
N THR A 182 0.07 4.18 -5.20
CA THR A 182 0.31 5.54 -4.68
C THR A 182 -0.64 5.92 -3.54
N ARG A 183 -1.76 5.20 -3.38
CA ARG A 183 -2.69 5.42 -2.26
C ARG A 183 -2.02 5.03 -0.95
N PRO A 184 -2.06 5.89 0.08
CA PRO A 184 -1.49 5.55 1.37
C PRO A 184 -2.23 4.36 1.97
N THR A 185 -1.47 3.39 2.50
CA THR A 185 -2.05 2.27 3.25
C THR A 185 -2.84 2.80 4.46
N PRO A 186 -3.81 2.05 5.02
CA PRO A 186 -4.55 2.49 6.21
C PRO A 186 -3.64 2.92 7.37
N ARG A 187 -2.55 2.19 7.59
CA ARG A 187 -1.52 2.53 8.58
C ARG A 187 -0.82 3.85 8.25
N GLN A 188 -0.37 4.05 7.01
CA GLN A 188 0.25 5.32 6.58
C GLN A 188 -0.72 6.50 6.67
N HIS A 189 -2.00 6.27 6.38
CA HIS A 189 -3.05 7.27 6.51
C HIS A 189 -3.23 7.70 7.97
N LEU A 190 -3.29 6.76 8.91
CA LEU A 190 -3.33 7.06 10.34
C LEU A 190 -2.06 7.79 10.81
N LEU A 191 -0.87 7.35 10.41
CA LEU A 191 0.39 8.01 10.76
C LEU A 191 0.46 9.46 10.25
N ARG A 192 -0.03 9.74 9.04
CA ARG A 192 -0.16 11.11 8.50
C ARG A 192 -1.15 11.94 9.31
N GLY A 193 -2.25 11.33 9.76
CA GLY A 193 -3.21 11.96 10.67
C GLY A 193 -2.54 12.35 11.99
N VAL A 194 -1.83 11.42 12.63
CA VAL A 194 -1.08 11.65 13.87
C VAL A 194 -0.03 12.74 13.68
N LEU A 195 0.71 12.75 12.57
CA LEU A 195 1.70 13.79 12.27
C LEU A 195 1.05 15.19 12.27
N LYS A 196 -0.06 15.35 11.54
CA LYS A 196 -0.81 16.62 11.47
C LYS A 196 -1.35 17.02 12.85
N PHE A 197 -1.90 16.06 13.59
CA PHE A 197 -2.38 16.27 14.95
C PHE A 197 -1.27 16.76 15.87
N THR A 198 -0.14 16.05 15.93
CA THR A 198 1.01 16.39 16.78
C THR A 198 1.54 17.77 16.44
N GLN A 199 1.67 18.11 15.15
CA GLN A 199 2.13 19.43 14.71
C GLN A 199 1.19 20.56 15.16
N ALA A 200 -0.12 20.34 15.12
CA ALA A 200 -1.12 21.32 15.56
C ALA A 200 -1.20 21.42 17.09
N ALA A 201 -1.27 20.28 17.78
CA ALA A 201 -1.41 20.19 19.23
C ALA A 201 -0.16 20.71 19.96
N ALA A 202 1.04 20.48 19.42
CA ALA A 202 2.29 20.98 20.01
C ALA A 202 2.39 22.52 20.05
N GLN A 203 1.56 23.24 19.27
CA GLN A 203 1.51 24.70 19.29
C GLN A 203 0.48 25.25 20.29
N LEU A 204 -0.32 24.38 20.92
CA LEU A 204 -1.36 24.81 21.84
C LEU A 204 -0.75 25.10 23.23
N PRO A 205 -1.00 26.29 23.80
CA PRO A 205 -0.57 26.60 25.15
C PRO A 205 -1.11 25.57 26.16
N GLY A 206 -0.22 25.06 27.01
CA GLY A 206 -0.56 24.08 28.02
C GLY A 206 -0.40 22.61 27.60
N VAL A 207 -0.09 22.30 26.34
CA VAL A 207 0.35 20.95 25.94
C VAL A 207 1.83 20.79 26.28
N THR A 208 2.16 19.83 27.14
CA THR A 208 3.54 19.61 27.62
C THR A 208 4.18 18.36 27.05
N ARG A 209 3.38 17.34 26.68
CA ARG A 209 3.87 16.10 26.08
C ARG A 209 2.85 15.50 25.12
N ILE A 210 3.31 14.91 24.03
CA ILE A 210 2.49 14.12 23.11
C ILE A 210 3.18 12.79 22.88
N ALA A 211 2.47 11.67 22.99
CA ALA A 211 3.00 10.34 22.80
C ALA A 211 2.08 9.47 21.94
N LEU A 212 2.67 8.61 21.12
CA LEU A 212 1.96 7.61 20.34
C LEU A 212 1.83 6.32 21.16
N LEU A 213 0.63 5.76 21.17
CA LEU A 213 0.29 4.53 21.86
C LEU A 213 -0.25 3.48 20.87
N GLY A 214 -0.61 2.32 21.41
CA GLY A 214 -1.47 1.36 20.72
C GLY A 214 -0.79 0.59 19.59
N SER A 215 -1.61 0.18 18.62
CA SER A 215 -1.22 -0.68 17.50
C SER A 215 -0.18 -0.04 16.56
N LEU A 216 -0.18 1.29 16.46
CA LEU A 216 0.75 2.03 15.61
C LEU A 216 2.20 1.96 16.09
N THR A 217 2.45 1.71 17.39
CA THR A 217 3.82 1.55 17.91
C THR A 217 4.37 0.13 17.73
N ARG A 218 3.59 -0.78 17.14
CA ARG A 218 3.94 -2.17 16.91
C ARG A 218 3.87 -2.51 15.42
N ASP A 219 4.40 -3.66 15.09
CA ASP A 219 4.39 -4.28 13.76
C ASP A 219 3.00 -4.87 13.40
N GLU A 220 1.93 -4.13 13.72
CA GLU A 220 0.54 -4.51 13.47
C GLU A 220 0.14 -4.05 12.05
N PRO A 221 -0.22 -4.99 11.14
CA PRO A 221 -0.41 -4.70 9.72
C PRO A 221 -1.67 -3.86 9.44
N GLU A 222 -2.73 -4.05 10.23
CA GLU A 222 -4.00 -3.32 10.09
C GLU A 222 -4.39 -2.64 11.41
N PRO A 223 -3.72 -1.54 11.79
CA PRO A 223 -4.12 -0.76 12.96
C PRO A 223 -5.55 -0.26 12.76
N LYS A 224 -6.41 -0.53 13.76
CA LYS A 224 -7.82 -0.13 13.75
C LYS A 224 -7.97 1.36 14.05
N ASP A 225 -7.15 1.85 14.98
CA ASP A 225 -7.29 3.18 15.56
C ASP A 225 -5.92 3.86 15.72
N ALA A 226 -5.92 5.18 15.71
CA ALA A 226 -4.78 5.98 16.12
C ALA A 226 -4.92 6.40 17.60
N ASP A 227 -4.09 5.82 18.47
CA ASP A 227 -4.08 6.12 19.91
C ASP A 227 -3.00 7.14 20.25
N VAL A 228 -3.38 8.31 20.74
CA VAL A 228 -2.44 9.38 21.11
C VAL A 228 -2.69 9.81 22.54
N LEU A 229 -1.64 9.91 23.35
CA LEU A 229 -1.68 10.46 24.70
C LEU A 229 -1.13 11.90 24.68
N VAL A 230 -1.88 12.82 25.27
CA VAL A 230 -1.48 14.21 25.43
C VAL A 230 -1.46 14.57 26.92
N THR A 231 -0.32 15.04 27.40
CA THR A 231 -0.20 15.62 28.74
C THR A 231 -0.48 17.11 28.65
N VAL A 232 -1.39 17.57 29.50
CA VAL A 232 -1.90 18.95 29.52
C VAL A 232 -1.77 19.56 30.91
N SER A 233 -1.48 20.86 30.96
CA SER A 233 -1.57 21.63 32.20
C SER A 233 -3.02 21.79 32.68
N ASP A 234 -3.19 22.04 33.98
CA ASP A 234 -4.51 22.25 34.59
C ASP A 234 -5.25 23.45 33.98
N ALA A 235 -4.52 24.50 33.64
CA ALA A 235 -5.05 25.74 33.07
C ALA A 235 -5.32 25.67 31.56
N MET A 236 -5.01 24.54 30.90
CA MET A 236 -5.20 24.43 29.45
C MET A 236 -6.68 24.44 29.06
N GLU A 237 -7.02 25.34 28.14
CA GLU A 237 -8.29 25.36 27.42
C GLU A 237 -8.36 24.20 26.41
N LEU A 238 -9.27 23.24 26.64
CA LEU A 238 -9.34 22.01 25.86
C LEU A 238 -10.09 22.16 24.53
N ALA A 239 -10.85 23.23 24.31
CA ALA A 239 -11.62 23.42 23.08
C ALA A 239 -10.77 23.34 21.78
N PRO A 240 -9.64 24.07 21.63
CA PRO A 240 -8.78 23.94 20.45
C PRO A 240 -8.14 22.56 20.33
N HIS A 241 -7.80 21.92 21.46
CA HIS A 241 -7.26 20.56 21.48
C HIS A 241 -8.29 19.52 21.02
N ALA A 242 -9.51 19.58 21.53
CA ALA A 242 -10.60 18.70 21.10
C ALA A 242 -10.97 18.92 19.62
N LYS A 243 -10.83 20.15 19.11
CA LYS A 243 -10.93 20.39 17.66
C LYS A 243 -9.86 19.62 16.87
N ALA A 244 -8.60 19.66 17.31
CA ALA A 244 -7.53 18.88 16.69
C ALA A 244 -7.80 17.37 16.78
N GLY A 245 -8.28 16.88 17.92
CA GLY A 245 -8.68 15.48 18.09
C GLY A 245 -9.80 15.05 17.13
N ARG A 246 -10.84 15.88 16.95
CA ARG A 246 -11.90 15.62 15.96
C ARG A 246 -11.40 15.66 14.52
N GLN A 247 -10.40 16.49 14.21
CA GLN A 247 -9.76 16.50 12.89
C GLN A 247 -8.98 15.21 12.65
N LEU A 248 -8.29 14.68 13.66
CA LEU A 248 -7.64 13.37 13.59
C LEU A 248 -8.66 12.24 13.38
N ALA A 249 -9.72 12.20 14.19
CA ALA A 249 -10.78 11.19 14.06
C ALA A 249 -11.48 11.28 12.69
N GLY A 250 -11.79 12.48 12.21
CA GLY A 250 -12.38 12.70 10.89
C GLY A 250 -11.44 12.30 9.74
N HIS A 251 -10.12 12.49 9.91
CA HIS A 251 -9.12 11.99 8.96
C HIS A 251 -9.12 10.45 8.96
N ALA A 252 -9.02 9.80 10.13
CA ALA A 252 -9.06 8.34 10.25
C ALA A 252 -10.33 7.71 9.64
N GLN A 253 -11.49 8.32 9.87
CA GLN A 253 -12.79 7.81 9.40
C GLN A 253 -12.91 7.73 7.87
N GLN A 254 -12.09 8.46 7.11
CA GLN A 254 -12.05 8.37 5.64
C GLN A 254 -11.72 6.95 5.15
N LEU A 255 -11.02 6.15 5.95
CA LEU A 255 -10.75 4.74 5.68
C LEU A 255 -11.45 3.80 6.68
N ASN A 256 -12.55 4.26 7.29
CA ASN A 256 -13.30 3.52 8.29
C ASN A 256 -12.41 3.01 9.44
N ARG A 257 -11.64 3.94 10.03
CA ARG A 257 -10.74 3.74 11.17
C ARG A 257 -11.05 4.77 12.25
N GLY A 258 -10.74 4.44 13.51
CA GLY A 258 -10.93 5.36 14.63
C GLY A 258 -9.67 6.13 15.02
N ALA A 259 -9.83 7.03 15.98
CA ALA A 259 -8.72 7.67 16.67
C ALA A 259 -9.15 8.09 18.07
N ASP A 260 -8.34 7.73 19.06
CA ASP A 260 -8.56 8.09 20.45
C ASP A 260 -7.44 9.02 20.93
N VAL A 261 -7.84 10.16 21.50
CA VAL A 261 -6.93 11.13 22.10
C VAL A 261 -7.12 11.13 23.60
N PHE A 262 -6.20 10.49 24.30
CA PHE A 262 -6.14 10.36 25.74
C PHE A 262 -5.51 11.60 26.37
N LEU A 263 -6.00 12.00 27.55
CA LEU A 263 -5.54 13.16 28.31
C LEU A 263 -4.99 12.72 29.66
N ALA A 264 -3.83 13.26 30.02
CA ALA A 264 -3.25 13.15 31.36
C ALA A 264 -2.79 14.52 31.86
N ASP A 265 -2.66 14.69 33.17
CA ASP A 265 -2.07 15.88 33.76
C ASP A 265 -0.54 15.79 33.88
N GLU A 266 0.10 16.88 34.30
CA GLU A 266 1.55 16.98 34.48
C GLU A 266 2.10 16.08 35.60
N ARG A 267 1.22 15.55 36.48
CA ARG A 267 1.58 14.59 37.53
C ARG A 267 1.57 13.15 37.02
N GLY A 268 1.03 12.92 35.83
CA GLY A 268 0.89 11.60 35.23
C GLY A 268 -0.46 10.93 35.56
N ASP A 269 -1.42 11.68 36.10
CA ASP A 269 -2.77 11.18 36.35
C ASP A 269 -3.60 11.22 35.07
N TYR A 270 -4.22 10.09 34.72
CA TYR A 270 -5.12 10.00 33.57
C TYR A 270 -6.43 10.75 33.84
N LEU A 271 -6.79 11.67 32.95
CA LEU A 271 -7.95 12.55 33.07
C LEU A 271 -9.18 12.06 32.29
N GLY A 272 -8.97 11.32 31.21
CA GLY A 272 -10.03 10.93 30.27
C GLY A 272 -9.59 11.08 28.82
N ARG A 273 -10.55 11.30 27.91
CA ARG A 273 -10.33 11.53 26.48
C ARG A 273 -10.72 12.93 26.05
N ALA A 274 -10.24 13.35 24.88
CA ALA A 274 -10.74 14.55 24.22
C ALA A 274 -12.18 14.34 23.74
N CYS A 275 -13.06 15.30 24.02
CA CYS A 275 -14.46 15.19 23.63
C CYS A 275 -14.66 15.17 22.10
N HIS A 276 -15.39 14.16 21.61
CA HIS A 276 -15.69 13.98 20.19
C HIS A 276 -16.84 14.88 19.68
N TRP A 277 -17.62 15.50 20.57
CA TRP A 277 -18.69 16.42 20.18
C TRP A 277 -18.14 17.77 19.72
N ARG A 278 -18.74 18.34 18.66
CA ARG A 278 -18.37 19.67 18.14
C ARG A 278 -18.71 20.79 19.14
N GLU A 279 -19.89 20.68 19.75
CA GLU A 279 -20.40 21.60 20.77
C GLU A 279 -20.51 20.84 22.08
N CYS A 280 -19.75 21.28 23.08
CA CYS A 280 -19.73 20.68 24.41
C CYS A 280 -20.40 21.66 25.38
N ALA A 281 -21.52 21.24 25.95
CA ALA A 281 -22.21 21.91 27.04
C ALA A 281 -22.89 20.87 27.93
N PRO A 282 -23.09 21.14 29.23
CA PRO A 282 -23.88 20.29 30.10
C PRO A 282 -25.28 20.03 29.50
N ASP A 283 -25.75 18.78 29.61
CA ASP A 283 -27.11 18.34 29.25
C ASP A 283 -27.57 18.59 27.79
N ILE A 284 -26.70 19.08 26.91
CA ILE A 284 -27.05 19.33 25.49
C ILE A 284 -27.14 18.04 24.67
N ARG A 285 -26.54 16.93 25.15
CA ARG A 285 -26.53 15.62 24.47
C ARG A 285 -26.95 14.52 25.42
N ALA A 286 -28.10 13.91 25.16
CA ALA A 286 -28.55 12.72 25.89
C ALA A 286 -27.60 11.51 25.72
N SER A 287 -26.82 11.49 24.63
CA SER A 287 -25.84 10.45 24.32
C SER A 287 -24.44 10.71 24.91
N CYS A 288 -24.25 11.79 25.68
CA CYS A 288 -22.98 12.02 26.36
C CYS A 288 -22.93 11.22 27.66
N ASP A 289 -21.93 10.37 27.77
CA ASP A 289 -21.67 9.46 28.88
C ASP A 289 -20.48 9.88 29.76
N ALA A 290 -19.93 11.09 29.56
CA ALA A 290 -18.93 11.65 30.46
C ALA A 290 -19.48 11.79 31.88
N LEU A 291 -18.70 11.37 32.88
CA LEU A 291 -19.09 11.41 34.28
C LEU A 291 -19.33 12.84 34.78
N HIS A 292 -18.52 13.79 34.32
CA HIS A 292 -18.60 15.20 34.73
C HIS A 292 -18.54 16.14 33.51
N CYS A 293 -19.36 15.86 32.50
CA CYS A 293 -19.46 16.71 31.30
C CYS A 293 -19.67 18.19 31.66
N GLY A 294 -18.86 19.06 31.08
CA GLY A 294 -18.93 20.52 31.29
C GLY A 294 -18.21 21.04 32.54
N ARG A 295 -17.78 20.19 33.49
CA ARG A 295 -16.92 20.62 34.61
C ARG A 295 -15.58 21.17 34.12
N ARG A 296 -14.99 20.48 33.15
CA ARG A 296 -13.92 20.98 32.29
C ARG A 296 -14.40 20.83 30.85
N PRO A 297 -14.84 21.91 30.18
CA PRO A 297 -15.39 21.82 28.83
C PRO A 297 -14.46 21.06 27.89
N TYR A 298 -15.02 20.15 27.08
CA TYR A 298 -14.31 19.27 26.15
C TYR A 298 -13.40 18.18 26.76
N LEU A 299 -13.42 17.98 28.09
CA LEU A 299 -12.93 16.75 28.72
C LEU A 299 -14.06 15.71 28.73
N HIS A 300 -13.80 14.54 28.15
CA HIS A 300 -14.68 13.37 28.23
C HIS A 300 -14.10 12.40 29.24
N ASP A 301 -14.56 12.45 30.48
CA ASP A 301 -14.01 11.69 31.62
C ASP A 301 -14.77 10.37 31.82
N ASP A 302 -14.59 9.46 30.87
CA ASP A 302 -15.15 8.10 30.84
C ASP A 302 -14.36 7.10 31.71
N LEU A 303 -13.96 7.55 32.90
CA LEU A 303 -13.03 6.82 33.78
C LEU A 303 -13.55 5.45 34.27
N ARG A 304 -14.85 5.17 34.08
CA ARG A 304 -15.47 3.87 34.36
C ARG A 304 -15.26 2.85 33.25
N ASP A 305 -15.12 3.33 32.01
CA ASP A 305 -15.06 2.48 30.82
C ASP A 305 -13.61 2.33 30.35
N ILE A 306 -12.84 3.41 30.39
CA ILE A 306 -11.46 3.43 29.90
C ILE A 306 -10.55 4.09 30.92
N ARG A 307 -9.43 3.41 31.22
CA ARG A 307 -8.35 3.96 32.04
C ARG A 307 -7.00 3.47 31.56
N LEU A 308 -6.12 4.40 31.21
CA LEU A 308 -4.73 4.06 30.91
C LEU A 308 -3.99 3.62 32.17
N LYS A 309 -3.11 2.63 32.03
CA LYS A 309 -2.22 2.20 33.11
C LYS A 309 -1.25 3.33 33.45
N SER A 310 -0.99 3.55 34.74
CA SER A 310 -0.04 4.56 35.22
C SER A 310 1.32 4.46 34.53
N ASP A 311 1.82 3.24 34.35
CA ASP A 311 3.13 2.99 33.73
C ASP A 311 3.14 3.39 32.25
N LEU A 312 2.00 3.24 31.56
CA LEU A 312 1.86 3.65 30.16
C LEU A 312 1.80 5.18 30.03
N VAL A 313 1.20 5.85 31.01
CA VAL A 313 1.19 7.32 31.08
C VAL A 313 2.59 7.84 31.44
N ALA A 314 3.27 7.22 32.40
CA ALA A 314 4.60 7.63 32.82
C ALA A 314 5.65 7.38 31.72
N THR A 315 5.64 6.20 31.12
CA THR A 315 6.63 5.72 30.15
C THR A 315 5.97 5.21 28.87
N PRO A 316 5.43 6.11 28.02
CA PRO A 316 4.81 5.69 26.76
C PRO A 316 5.85 5.11 25.78
N PRO A 317 5.45 4.25 24.83
CA PRO A 317 6.38 3.58 23.92
C PRO A 317 7.15 4.54 23.01
N ILE A 318 6.47 5.57 22.50
CA ILE A 318 7.05 6.59 21.61
C ILE A 318 6.54 7.96 22.04
N GLU A 319 7.45 8.84 22.46
CA GLU A 319 7.15 10.25 22.65
C GLU A 319 7.41 11.01 21.35
N LEU A 320 6.47 11.87 20.98
CA LEU A 320 6.49 12.65 19.74
C LEU A 320 6.86 14.13 20.00
N TRP A 321 6.60 14.62 21.21
CA TRP A 321 6.84 16.01 21.64
C TRP A 321 7.01 16.04 23.18
N PRO A 322 7.94 16.85 23.75
CA PRO A 322 8.74 17.91 23.13
C PRO A 322 9.98 17.45 22.36
N ALA A 323 10.44 16.23 22.63
CA ALA A 323 11.47 15.57 21.87
C ALA A 323 10.94 14.22 21.38
N VAL A 324 11.45 13.76 20.24
CA VAL A 324 11.11 12.43 19.74
C VAL A 324 11.98 11.40 20.47
N ASP A 325 11.38 10.65 21.39
CA ASP A 325 12.02 9.57 22.16
C ASP A 325 11.32 8.24 21.86
N VAL A 326 12.10 7.19 21.60
CA VAL A 326 11.62 5.90 21.10
C VAL A 326 12.12 4.81 22.02
N ARG A 327 11.21 4.08 22.66
CA ARG A 327 11.52 3.05 23.67
C ARG A 327 11.20 1.64 23.20
N VAL A 328 10.68 1.50 21.99
CA VAL A 328 10.31 0.23 21.35
C VAL A 328 10.90 0.14 19.95
N PRO A 329 11.15 -1.08 19.42
CA PRO A 329 11.48 -1.26 18.02
C PRO A 329 10.42 -0.58 17.15
N THR A 330 10.85 0.31 16.26
CA THR A 330 9.95 1.13 15.46
C THR A 330 9.87 0.58 14.04
N PRO A 331 8.67 0.31 13.52
CA PRO A 331 8.49 -0.07 12.13
C PRO A 331 8.96 1.04 11.18
N ASP A 332 9.55 0.67 10.04
CA ASP A 332 10.16 1.61 9.07
C ASP A 332 9.20 2.71 8.59
N ASP A 333 7.91 2.38 8.46
CA ASP A 333 6.90 3.33 8.03
C ASP A 333 6.58 4.39 9.09
N VAL A 334 6.60 4.04 10.38
CA VAL A 334 6.47 4.98 11.51
C VAL A 334 7.65 5.94 11.52
N GLU A 335 8.87 5.41 11.35
CA GLU A 335 10.08 6.22 11.28
C GLU A 335 10.00 7.22 10.11
N ARG A 336 9.70 6.74 8.89
CA ARG A 336 9.66 7.55 7.68
C ARG A 336 8.51 8.56 7.64
N VAL A 337 7.30 8.15 8.03
CA VAL A 337 6.08 8.97 7.86
C VAL A 337 5.83 9.89 9.04
N LEU A 338 6.25 9.52 10.25
CA LEU A 338 5.94 10.27 11.48
C LEU A 338 7.19 10.83 12.16
N LEU A 339 8.17 9.99 12.51
CA LEU A 339 9.27 10.42 13.39
C LEU A 339 10.29 11.32 12.69
N ALA A 340 10.76 10.95 11.50
CA ALA A 340 11.72 11.74 10.74
C ALA A 340 11.19 13.16 10.43
N PRO A 341 9.93 13.36 9.97
CA PRO A 341 9.36 14.70 9.82
C PRO A 341 9.29 15.52 11.11
N LEU A 342 8.98 14.89 12.25
CA LEU A 342 8.95 15.58 13.55
C LEU A 342 10.35 15.99 14.00
N ARG A 343 11.35 15.12 13.85
CA ARG A 343 12.76 15.43 14.15
C ARG A 343 13.28 16.56 13.27
N ALA A 344 12.99 16.53 11.97
CA ALA A 344 13.37 17.59 11.03
C ALA A 344 12.75 18.94 11.42
N ARG A 345 11.47 18.96 11.81
CA ARG A 345 10.80 20.18 12.27
C ARG A 345 11.41 20.71 13.58
N ALA A 346 11.70 19.82 14.54
CA ALA A 346 12.34 20.21 15.80
C ALA A 346 13.75 20.79 15.58
N ALA A 347 14.51 20.24 14.64
CA ALA A 347 15.81 20.79 14.23
C ALA A 347 15.68 22.18 13.59
N ALA A 348 14.68 22.39 12.73
CA ALA A 348 14.42 23.68 12.09
C ALA A 348 13.93 24.77 13.07
N HIS A 349 13.32 24.39 14.19
CA HIS A 349 12.83 25.31 15.23
C HIS A 349 13.83 25.54 16.37
N ARG A 350 15.02 24.94 16.35
CA ARG A 350 16.10 25.36 17.26
C ARG A 350 16.53 26.76 16.83
N PRO A 351 16.39 27.79 17.67
CA PRO A 351 16.96 29.10 17.37
C PRO A 351 18.47 28.91 17.27
N GLY A 352 18.99 28.98 16.03
CA GLY A 352 20.41 29.10 15.81
C GLY A 352 20.90 30.37 16.49
N SER A 353 21.83 30.20 17.43
CA SER A 353 23.16 30.80 17.32
C SER A 353 23.24 31.90 16.25
N ASN A 354 22.76 33.09 16.60
CA ASN A 354 23.10 34.27 15.83
C ASN A 354 24.57 34.54 16.13
N GLY A 355 25.40 34.46 15.09
CA GLY A 355 26.79 34.88 15.19
C GLY A 355 26.87 36.33 15.64
N ALA A 356 27.58 36.53 16.74
CA ALA A 356 28.39 37.71 17.05
C ALA A 356 29.48 37.27 18.02
#